data_AF-A0A841EFE5-F1
#
_entry.id   AF-A0A841EFE5-F1
#
_cell.length_a   1.000
_cell.length_b   1.000
_cell.length_c   1.000
_cell.angle_alpha   90.00
_cell.angle_beta   90.00
_cell.angle_gamma   90.00
#
_symmetry.space_group_name_H-M   'P 1'
#
loop_
_entity.id
_entity.type
_entity.pdbx_description
1 polymer ?
#
loop_
_entity_poly.entity_id
_entity_poly.type
_entity_poly.pdbx_seq_one_letter_code
_entity_poly.pdbx_strand_id
1 'polypeptide(L)'
;MVSAALLSAIAVGCCVAAARFRQASWPRRGPYVAVIVWQVLGLAWGFSIIGALLAFGLAPYGRGVVGGLAALVADASSHDLYLSEIAGTTLGATQVGAVILAFSLTLLLFSGLVASFVQVVRVRRRHHDLLGLVAHDDPEVPGARILDHPAAAAYCLPGVLRSQVVVSAGALEVLDRSELAAVIAHEHAHLRQRHDLVLLPFSSLKRAFPHVRMVEVYYRAVALLIEMCADDQARRERSPKELAMALLRFGASGTSQAPAGALAATADEPEVLTRVSRLLYPVQQLTRRQTTAVLSAAVTLLCAITALWSMPL
;
A
#
# COMPACT_ATOMS: atom_id res chain seq x y z
N MET A 1 19.96 21.32 14.98
CA MET A 1 19.71 20.17 15.92
C MET A 1 18.23 19.96 16.24
N VAL A 2 17.45 21.05 16.41
CA VAL A 2 16.01 20.98 16.70
C VAL A 2 15.23 20.21 15.64
N SER A 3 15.51 20.43 14.34
CA SER A 3 14.85 19.72 13.25
C SER A 3 15.04 18.20 13.33
N ALA A 4 16.24 17.73 13.69
CA ALA A 4 16.51 16.31 13.85
C ALA A 4 15.69 15.69 15.00
N ALA A 5 15.59 16.38 16.13
CA ALA A 5 14.76 15.95 17.26
C ALA A 5 13.27 15.94 16.92
N LEU A 6 12.75 16.99 16.25
CA LEU A 6 11.35 17.07 15.84
C LEU A 6 10.99 15.99 14.80
N LEU A 7 11.84 15.77 13.79
CA LEU A 7 11.64 14.72 12.80
C LEU A 7 11.71 13.33 13.47
N SER A 8 12.62 13.12 14.42
CA SER A 8 12.66 11.86 15.19
C SER A 8 11.38 11.65 16.01
N ALA A 9 10.87 12.70 16.65
CA ALA A 9 9.62 12.65 17.41
C ALA A 9 8.42 12.34 16.49
N ILE A 10 8.38 12.92 15.28
CA ILE A 10 7.35 12.61 14.28
C ILE A 10 7.46 11.15 13.83
N ALA A 11 8.66 10.63 13.56
CA ALA A 11 8.87 9.24 13.17
C ALA A 11 8.35 8.26 14.24
N VAL A 12 8.69 8.50 15.51
CA VAL A 12 8.17 7.72 16.65
C VAL A 12 6.66 7.87 16.77
N GLY A 13 6.15 9.09 16.62
CA GLY A 13 4.71 9.39 16.61
C GLY A 13 3.97 8.62 15.53
N CYS A 14 4.53 8.48 14.33
CA CYS A 14 3.94 7.70 13.23
C CYS A 14 3.85 6.20 13.59
N CYS A 15 4.87 5.63 14.23
CA CYS A 15 4.84 4.25 14.72
C CYS A 15 3.74 4.04 15.76
N VAL A 16 3.61 4.95 16.73
CA VAL A 16 2.56 4.91 17.75
C VAL A 16 1.19 5.06 17.11
N ALA A 17 1.03 6.03 16.19
CA ALA A 17 -0.20 6.25 15.46
C ALA A 17 -0.60 5.02 14.66
N ALA A 18 0.31 4.38 13.92
CA ALA A 18 0.05 3.14 13.19
C ALA A 18 -0.42 2.00 14.11
N ALA A 19 0.24 1.83 15.27
CA ALA A 19 -0.13 0.81 16.25
C ALA A 19 -1.53 1.03 16.86
N ARG A 20 -1.90 2.30 17.11
CA ARG A 20 -3.24 2.67 17.61
C ARG A 20 -4.30 2.60 16.52
N PHE A 21 -3.94 3.01 15.31
CA PHE A 21 -4.84 3.01 14.16
C PHE A 21 -5.29 1.59 13.80
N ARG A 22 -4.40 0.60 13.92
CA ARG A 22 -4.74 -0.82 13.78
C ARG A 22 -5.83 -1.30 14.75
N GLN A 23 -5.88 -0.74 15.96
CA GLN A 23 -6.84 -1.13 16.99
C GLN A 23 -8.16 -0.35 16.89
N ALA A 24 -8.20 0.71 16.08
CA ALA A 24 -9.38 1.53 15.93
C ALA A 24 -10.47 0.80 15.13
N SER A 25 -11.72 1.04 15.49
CA SER A 25 -12.89 0.48 14.77
C SER A 25 -13.33 1.34 13.57
N TRP A 26 -12.99 2.63 13.57
CA TRP A 26 -13.37 3.56 12.52
C TRP A 26 -12.83 3.26 11.10
N PRO A 27 -11.65 2.62 10.89
CA PRO A 27 -11.17 2.31 9.54
C PRO A 27 -12.21 1.56 8.69
N ARG A 28 -12.99 0.68 9.32
CA ARG A 28 -14.07 -0.08 8.67
C ARG A 28 -15.25 0.80 8.22
N ARG A 29 -15.44 1.96 8.84
CA ARG A 29 -16.50 2.94 8.50
C ARG A 29 -16.15 3.81 7.29
N GLY A 30 -14.86 3.91 6.96
CA GLY A 30 -14.35 4.72 5.86
C GLY A 30 -13.04 4.15 5.31
N PRO A 31 -13.09 2.97 4.66
CA PRO A 31 -11.88 2.24 4.28
C PRO A 31 -11.00 3.04 3.33
N TYR A 32 -11.58 3.81 2.41
CA TYR A 32 -10.83 4.68 1.50
C TYR A 32 -9.99 5.74 2.24
N VAL A 33 -10.60 6.41 3.23
CA VAL A 33 -9.90 7.40 4.07
C VAL A 33 -8.82 6.70 4.91
N ALA A 34 -9.11 5.50 5.39
CA ALA A 34 -8.17 4.72 6.19
C ALA A 34 -6.93 4.29 5.38
N VAL A 35 -7.12 3.90 4.12
CA VAL A 35 -6.01 3.62 3.18
C VAL A 35 -5.15 4.85 2.98
N ILE A 36 -5.74 6.04 2.79
CA ILE A 36 -4.97 7.30 2.70
C ILE A 36 -4.15 7.54 3.96
N VAL A 37 -4.73 7.36 5.15
CA VAL A 37 -4.00 7.52 6.42
C VAL A 37 -2.84 6.54 6.51
N TRP A 38 -3.00 5.28 6.09
CA TRP A 38 -1.89 4.31 6.05
C TRP A 38 -0.75 4.78 5.13
N GLN A 39 -1.08 5.30 3.95
CA GLN A 39 -0.06 5.85 3.02
C GLN A 39 0.65 7.05 3.63
N VAL A 40 -0.10 7.96 4.23
CA VAL A 40 0.45 9.16 4.86
C VAL A 40 1.35 8.80 6.04
N LEU A 41 0.95 7.86 6.89
CA LEU A 41 1.77 7.39 8.01
C LEU A 41 3.06 6.72 7.53
N GLY A 42 3.00 5.89 6.49
CA GLY A 42 4.17 5.25 5.90
C GLY A 42 5.15 6.25 5.29
N LEU A 43 4.63 7.20 4.49
CA LEU A 43 5.43 8.27 3.89
C LEU A 43 6.02 9.19 4.96
N ALA A 44 5.20 9.65 5.91
CA ALA A 44 5.63 10.49 7.01
C ALA A 44 6.75 9.83 7.82
N TRP A 45 6.60 8.55 8.18
CA TRP A 45 7.62 7.78 8.88
C TRP A 45 8.95 7.73 8.10
N GLY A 46 8.91 7.35 6.82
CA GLY A 46 10.11 7.24 5.99
C GLY A 46 10.83 8.58 5.80
N PHE A 47 10.08 9.63 5.43
CA PHE A 47 10.63 10.98 5.25
C PHE A 47 11.13 11.56 6.58
N SER A 48 10.49 11.28 7.71
CA SER A 48 10.94 11.76 9.01
C SER A 48 12.23 11.08 9.48
N ILE A 49 12.39 9.76 9.28
CA ILE A 49 13.63 9.07 9.65
C ILE A 49 14.81 9.54 8.78
N ILE A 50 14.62 9.56 7.46
CA ILE A 50 15.67 10.02 6.53
C ILE A 50 16.02 11.48 6.83
N GLY A 51 15.00 12.32 7.01
CA GLY A 51 15.17 13.73 7.33
C GLY A 51 15.87 13.95 8.67
N ALA A 52 15.58 13.14 9.70
CA ALA A 52 16.24 13.25 11.00
C ALA A 52 17.73 12.89 10.91
N LEU A 53 18.07 11.82 10.19
CA LEU A 53 19.46 11.41 9.95
C LEU A 53 20.23 12.48 9.18
N LEU A 54 19.63 13.03 8.12
CA LEU A 54 20.24 14.12 7.34
C LEU A 54 20.35 15.41 8.15
N ALA A 55 19.32 15.79 8.91
CA ALA A 55 19.34 16.99 9.74
C ALA A 55 20.40 16.92 10.85
N PHE A 56 20.69 15.72 11.37
CA PHE A 56 21.78 15.49 12.31
C PHE A 56 23.15 15.51 11.62
N GLY A 57 23.30 14.76 10.52
CA GLY A 57 24.57 14.61 9.82
C GLY A 57 25.04 15.89 9.12
N LEU A 58 24.11 16.72 8.64
CA LEU A 58 24.38 17.98 7.94
C LEU A 58 24.31 19.20 8.86
N ALA A 59 24.15 18.98 10.17
CA ALA A 59 24.06 20.06 11.15
C ALA A 59 25.22 21.07 11.11
N PRO A 60 26.49 20.67 10.84
CA PRO A 60 27.60 21.63 10.76
C PRO A 60 27.39 22.73 9.72
N TYR A 61 26.69 22.44 8.62
CA TYR A 61 26.44 23.42 7.57
C TYR A 61 25.39 24.48 7.93
N GLY A 62 24.56 24.28 8.96
CA GLY A 62 23.59 25.27 9.46
C GLY A 62 22.48 25.69 8.48
N ARG A 63 22.27 24.96 7.37
CA ARG A 63 21.35 25.34 6.27
C ARG A 63 20.11 24.44 6.15
N GLY A 64 19.76 23.72 7.22
CA GLY A 64 18.70 22.70 7.17
C GLY A 64 19.09 21.50 6.29
N VAL A 65 18.13 20.61 6.01
CA VAL A 65 18.42 19.39 5.23
C VAL A 65 18.69 19.72 3.76
N VAL A 66 17.80 20.50 3.13
CA VAL A 66 17.90 20.81 1.70
C VAL A 66 19.16 21.64 1.41
N GLY A 67 19.39 22.71 2.19
CA GLY A 67 20.57 23.55 2.02
C GLY A 67 21.86 22.86 2.47
N GLY A 68 21.78 21.98 3.48
CA GLY A 68 22.90 21.16 3.93
C GLY A 68 23.36 20.14 2.89
N LEU A 69 22.43 19.52 2.14
CA LEU A 69 22.77 18.62 1.04
C LEU A 69 23.50 19.35 -0.09
N ALA A 70 23.03 20.55 -0.45
CA ALA A 70 23.72 21.38 -1.44
C ALA A 70 25.12 21.81 -0.96
N ALA A 71 25.25 22.16 0.33
CA ALA A 71 26.53 22.51 0.93
C ALA A 71 27.50 21.31 0.99
N LEU A 72 27.01 20.11 1.31
CA LEU A 72 27.80 18.88 1.29
C LEU A 72 28.37 18.59 -0.10
N VAL A 73 27.55 18.73 -1.15
CA VAL A 73 28.00 18.53 -2.54
C VAL A 73 29.06 19.57 -2.93
N ALA A 74 28.86 20.82 -2.55
CA ALA A 74 29.84 21.88 -2.80
C ALA A 74 31.17 21.62 -2.09
N ASP A 75 31.14 21.29 -0.79
CA ASP A 75 32.31 21.00 0.05
C ASP A 75 33.09 19.78 -0.48
N ALA A 76 32.38 18.70 -0.83
CA ALA A 76 32.99 17.51 -1.42
C ALA A 76 33.66 17.80 -2.79
N SER A 77 33.10 18.72 -3.58
CA SER A 77 33.66 19.10 -4.88
C SER A 77 34.88 20.03 -4.79
N SER A 78 34.95 20.85 -3.74
CA SER A 78 36.05 21.81 -3.54
C SER A 78 37.26 21.23 -2.82
N HIS A 79 37.09 20.12 -2.10
CA HIS A 79 38.10 19.56 -1.20
C HIS A 79 38.44 18.08 -1.48
N ASP A 80 38.34 17.61 -2.73
CA ASP A 80 38.67 16.22 -3.11
C ASP A 80 37.99 15.15 -2.23
N LEU A 81 36.69 15.31 -1.97
CA LEU A 81 35.85 14.48 -1.07
C LEU A 81 36.21 14.55 0.42
N TYR A 82 37.12 15.44 0.83
CA TYR A 82 37.36 15.73 2.25
C TYR A 82 36.27 16.66 2.80
N LEU A 83 35.45 16.15 3.72
CA LEU A 83 34.34 16.89 4.33
C LEU A 83 34.83 17.78 5.47
N SER A 84 35.46 18.89 5.11
CA SER A 84 36.18 19.78 6.04
C SER A 84 35.33 20.28 7.21
N GLU A 85 34.09 20.66 6.94
CA GLU A 85 33.13 21.14 7.93
C GLU A 85 32.69 20.05 8.91
N ILE A 86 32.57 18.82 8.45
CA ILE A 86 32.17 17.68 9.29
C ILE A 86 33.38 17.14 10.08
N ALA A 87 34.54 17.06 9.44
CA ALA A 87 35.79 16.59 10.03
C ALA A 87 36.29 17.50 11.17
N GLY A 88 35.94 18.79 11.15
CA GLY A 88 36.25 19.74 12.22
C GLY A 88 35.43 19.55 13.51
N THR A 89 34.42 18.67 13.52
CA THR A 89 33.56 18.46 14.69
C THR A 89 33.95 17.24 15.51
N THR A 90 33.69 17.28 16.82
CA THR A 90 33.90 16.14 17.74
C THR A 90 33.02 14.93 17.41
N LEU A 91 31.96 15.13 16.62
CA LEU A 91 31.00 14.11 16.19
C LEU A 91 31.15 13.77 14.69
N GLY A 92 32.23 14.18 14.03
CA GLY A 92 32.36 14.05 12.57
C GLY A 92 32.11 12.64 12.04
N ALA A 93 32.68 11.62 12.69
CA ALA A 93 32.48 10.21 12.30
C ALA A 93 31.00 9.77 12.41
N THR A 94 30.28 10.19 13.46
CA THR A 94 28.87 9.82 13.64
C THR A 94 27.96 10.59 12.69
N GLN A 95 28.30 11.83 12.36
CA GLN A 95 27.60 12.63 11.36
C GLN A 95 27.75 12.06 9.95
N VAL A 96 28.96 11.68 9.55
CA VAL A 96 29.20 10.95 8.29
C VAL A 96 28.41 9.64 8.27
N GLY A 97 28.48 8.87 9.37
CA GLY A 97 27.70 7.64 9.51
C GLY A 97 26.19 7.85 9.36
N ALA A 98 25.63 8.94 9.92
CA ALA A 98 24.22 9.28 9.76
C ALA A 98 23.85 9.64 8.32
N VAL A 99 24.69 10.41 7.62
CA VAL A 99 24.49 10.74 6.19
C VAL A 99 24.52 9.47 5.33
N ILE A 100 25.52 8.61 5.52
CA ILE A 100 25.64 7.33 4.81
C ILE A 100 24.41 6.45 5.07
N LEU A 101 23.97 6.37 6.33
CA LEU A 101 22.78 5.60 6.69
C LEU A 101 21.51 6.16 6.02
N ALA A 102 21.35 7.49 5.97
CA ALA A 102 20.22 8.11 5.29
C ALA A 102 20.18 7.79 3.79
N PHE A 103 21.32 7.90 3.10
CA PHE A 103 21.42 7.55 1.68
C PHE A 103 21.20 6.07 1.45
N SER A 104 21.78 5.20 2.29
CA SER A 104 21.61 3.75 2.21
C SER A 104 20.16 3.34 2.41
N LEU A 105 19.47 3.94 3.39
CA LEU A 105 18.04 3.69 3.64
C LEU A 105 17.18 4.19 2.49
N THR A 106 17.48 5.38 1.94
CA THR A 106 16.78 5.93 0.77
C THR A 106 16.93 4.99 -0.42
N LEU A 107 18.14 4.53 -0.70
CA LEU A 107 18.44 3.60 -1.79
C LEU A 107 17.72 2.26 -1.58
N LEU A 108 17.74 1.70 -0.36
CA LEU A 108 17.06 0.45 -0.02
C LEU A 108 15.54 0.55 -0.27
N LEU A 109 14.90 1.61 0.25
CA LEU A 109 13.45 1.80 0.09
C LEU A 109 13.07 2.06 -1.38
N PHE A 110 13.82 2.92 -2.07
CA PHE A 110 13.55 3.27 -3.46
C PHE A 110 13.79 2.09 -4.41
N SER A 111 14.94 1.40 -4.28
CA SER A 111 15.25 0.21 -5.08
C SER A 111 14.25 -0.93 -4.80
N GLY A 112 13.83 -1.12 -3.54
CA GLY A 112 12.79 -2.07 -3.18
C GLY A 112 11.46 -1.76 -3.86
N LEU A 113 11.06 -0.49 -3.91
CA LEU A 113 9.84 -0.04 -4.61
C LEU A 113 9.94 -0.26 -6.12
N VAL A 114 11.06 0.13 -6.74
CA VAL A 114 11.30 -0.04 -8.18
C VAL A 114 11.34 -1.53 -8.55
N ALA A 115 12.10 -2.35 -7.82
CA ALA A 115 12.16 -3.79 -8.03
C ALA A 115 10.78 -4.44 -7.88
N SER A 116 10.00 -3.99 -6.90
CA SER A 116 8.64 -4.47 -6.68
C SER A 116 7.70 -4.13 -7.83
N PHE A 117 7.75 -2.89 -8.30
CA PHE A 117 7.00 -2.44 -9.45
C PHE A 117 7.38 -3.24 -10.71
N VAL A 118 8.67 -3.36 -11.00
CA VAL A 118 9.18 -4.11 -12.16
C VAL A 118 8.78 -5.58 -12.10
N GLN A 119 8.88 -6.23 -10.94
CA GLN A 119 8.46 -7.62 -10.76
C GLN A 119 6.96 -7.80 -10.99
N VAL A 120 6.13 -6.92 -10.44
CA VAL A 120 4.67 -6.97 -10.66
C VAL A 120 4.34 -6.80 -12.14
N VAL A 121 4.98 -5.86 -12.83
CA VAL A 121 4.78 -5.67 -14.28
C VAL A 121 5.24 -6.89 -15.06
N ARG A 122 6.40 -7.49 -14.74
CA ARG A 122 6.93 -8.68 -15.43
C ARG A 122 6.03 -9.90 -15.25
N VAL A 123 5.63 -10.20 -14.01
CA VAL A 123 4.75 -11.33 -13.70
C VAL A 123 3.42 -11.17 -14.42
N ARG A 124 2.86 -9.96 -14.44
CA ARG A 124 1.60 -9.69 -15.14
C ARG A 124 1.69 -9.83 -16.64
N ARG A 125 2.77 -9.36 -17.27
CA ARG A 125 2.98 -9.55 -18.71
C ARG A 125 2.99 -11.04 -19.04
N ARG A 126 3.79 -11.83 -18.32
CA ARG A 126 3.84 -13.28 -18.48
C ARG A 126 2.48 -13.95 -18.24
N HIS A 127 1.73 -13.50 -17.24
CA HIS A 127 0.42 -14.08 -16.94
C HIS A 127 -0.63 -13.73 -18.00
N HIS A 128 -0.60 -12.51 -18.54
CA HIS A 128 -1.40 -12.13 -19.70
C HIS A 128 -1.08 -12.98 -20.92
N ASP A 129 0.20 -13.20 -21.22
CA ASP A 129 0.60 -14.04 -22.36
C ASP A 129 0.11 -15.48 -22.20
N LEU A 130 0.19 -16.05 -21.00
CA LEU A 130 -0.30 -17.40 -20.70
C LEU A 130 -1.84 -17.49 -20.78
N LEU A 131 -2.56 -16.48 -20.30
CA LEU A 131 -4.02 -16.49 -20.36
C LEU A 131 -4.57 -16.20 -21.76
N GLY A 132 -3.81 -15.51 -22.60
CA GLY A 132 -4.11 -15.43 -24.03
C GLY A 132 -4.13 -16.82 -24.70
N LEU A 133 -3.45 -17.81 -24.12
CA LEU A 133 -3.38 -19.17 -24.65
C LEU A 133 -4.43 -20.12 -24.04
N VAL A 134 -4.85 -19.88 -22.80
CA VAL A 134 -5.69 -20.84 -22.03
C VAL A 134 -7.10 -20.34 -21.78
N ALA A 135 -7.31 -19.02 -21.71
CA ALA A 135 -8.63 -18.46 -21.41
C ALA A 135 -9.40 -18.12 -22.70
N HIS A 136 -10.71 -18.35 -22.70
CA HIS A 136 -11.59 -18.07 -23.85
C HIS A 136 -12.67 -17.02 -23.52
N ASP A 137 -13.26 -16.43 -24.55
CA ASP A 137 -14.37 -15.47 -24.40
C ASP A 137 -15.70 -16.24 -24.40
N ASP A 138 -16.58 -15.93 -23.45
CA ASP A 138 -17.91 -16.54 -23.36
C ASP A 138 -19.02 -15.50 -23.57
N PRO A 139 -19.96 -15.71 -24.51
CA PRO A 139 -21.11 -14.83 -24.74
C PRO A 139 -22.01 -14.63 -23.52
N GLU A 140 -22.07 -15.60 -22.59
CA GLU A 140 -22.89 -15.53 -21.39
C GLU A 140 -22.32 -14.58 -20.32
N VAL A 141 -21.02 -14.28 -20.37
CA VAL A 141 -20.33 -13.40 -19.42
C VAL A 141 -19.55 -12.30 -20.16
N PRO A 142 -20.23 -11.33 -20.79
CA PRO A 142 -19.58 -10.30 -21.59
C PRO A 142 -18.63 -9.45 -20.74
N GLY A 143 -17.36 -9.37 -21.17
CA GLY A 143 -16.31 -8.61 -20.50
C GLY A 143 -15.45 -9.40 -19.52
N ALA A 144 -15.68 -10.71 -19.36
CA ALA A 144 -14.81 -11.62 -18.62
C ALA A 144 -14.26 -12.74 -19.52
N ARG A 145 -13.05 -13.22 -19.20
CA ARG A 145 -12.43 -14.39 -19.81
C ARG A 145 -12.66 -15.60 -18.93
N ILE A 146 -13.09 -16.72 -19.50
CA ILE A 146 -13.23 -17.98 -18.76
C ILE A 146 -11.91 -18.72 -18.75
N LEU A 147 -11.51 -19.17 -17.55
CA LEU A 147 -10.40 -20.10 -17.35
C LEU A 147 -10.95 -21.47 -16.98
N ASP A 148 -10.64 -22.49 -17.77
CA ASP A 148 -11.08 -23.87 -17.52
C ASP A 148 -10.31 -24.47 -16.33
N HIS A 149 -10.66 -24.05 -15.13
CA HIS A 149 -10.08 -24.50 -13.86
C HIS A 149 -11.21 -24.84 -12.87
N PRO A 150 -11.19 -26.03 -12.24
CA PRO A 150 -12.26 -26.47 -11.33
C PRO A 150 -12.34 -25.69 -10.02
N ALA A 151 -11.28 -24.96 -9.65
CA ALA A 151 -11.31 -24.14 -8.45
C ALA A 151 -12.13 -22.87 -8.66
N ALA A 152 -13.10 -22.60 -7.78
CA ALA A 152 -13.90 -21.37 -7.84
C ALA A 152 -13.02 -20.14 -7.57
N ALA A 153 -12.82 -19.31 -8.58
CA ALA A 153 -11.98 -18.13 -8.54
C ALA A 153 -12.45 -17.09 -9.55
N ALA A 154 -12.45 -15.83 -9.13
CA ALA A 154 -12.51 -14.69 -10.02
C ALA A 154 -11.36 -13.74 -9.68
N TYR A 155 -10.76 -13.12 -10.68
CA TYR A 155 -9.75 -12.09 -10.44
C TYR A 155 -9.51 -11.17 -11.62
N CYS A 156 -8.99 -10.00 -11.29
CA CYS A 156 -8.53 -9.03 -12.26
C CYS A 156 -7.08 -9.21 -12.66
N LEU A 157 -6.84 -9.03 -13.95
CA LEU A 157 -5.51 -8.77 -14.48
C LEU A 157 -5.42 -7.37 -15.03
N PRO A 158 -4.76 -6.46 -14.28
CA PRO A 158 -4.47 -5.13 -14.80
C PRO A 158 -3.50 -5.25 -15.97
N GLY A 159 -3.87 -4.73 -17.12
CA GLY A 159 -2.99 -4.60 -18.28
C GLY A 159 -2.72 -3.14 -18.60
N VAL A 160 -1.59 -2.87 -19.27
CA VAL A 160 -1.23 -1.50 -19.70
C VAL A 160 -2.17 -0.99 -20.79
N LEU A 161 -2.64 -1.90 -21.66
CA LEU A 161 -3.53 -1.60 -22.78
C LEU A 161 -4.94 -2.19 -22.60
N ARG A 162 -5.08 -3.33 -21.92
CA ARG A 162 -6.37 -4.00 -21.66
C ARG A 162 -6.35 -4.64 -20.27
N SER A 163 -7.21 -4.16 -19.39
CA SER A 163 -7.51 -4.85 -18.14
C SER A 163 -8.64 -5.85 -18.37
N GLN A 164 -8.51 -7.05 -17.81
CA GLN A 164 -9.48 -8.14 -18.02
C GLN A 164 -9.86 -8.78 -16.69
N VAL A 165 -11.13 -9.15 -16.56
CA VAL A 165 -11.62 -10.00 -15.47
C VAL A 165 -11.54 -11.45 -15.94
N VAL A 166 -10.95 -12.32 -15.13
CA VAL A 166 -10.88 -13.76 -15.38
C VAL A 166 -11.79 -14.46 -14.38
N VAL A 167 -12.65 -15.34 -14.86
CA VAL A 167 -13.57 -16.16 -14.06
C VAL A 167 -13.27 -17.61 -14.35
N SER A 168 -13.14 -18.45 -13.33
CA SER A 168 -12.93 -19.88 -13.55
C SER A 168 -14.23 -20.63 -13.85
N ALA A 169 -14.15 -21.76 -14.54
CA ALA A 169 -15.28 -22.66 -14.73
C ALA A 169 -15.92 -23.07 -13.38
N GLY A 170 -15.10 -23.38 -12.37
CA GLY A 170 -15.59 -23.68 -11.02
C GLY A 170 -16.36 -22.53 -10.36
N ALA A 171 -16.08 -21.27 -10.72
CA ALA A 171 -16.86 -20.14 -10.24
C ALA A 171 -18.25 -20.08 -10.89
N LEU A 172 -18.37 -20.49 -12.16
CA LEU A 172 -19.65 -20.56 -12.88
C LEU A 172 -20.54 -21.71 -12.38
N GLU A 173 -19.93 -22.80 -11.91
CA GLU A 173 -20.66 -23.92 -11.31
C GLU A 173 -21.21 -23.59 -9.92
N VAL A 174 -20.51 -22.74 -9.17
CA VAL A 174 -20.80 -22.45 -7.77
C VAL A 174 -21.70 -21.22 -7.60
N LEU A 175 -21.55 -20.21 -8.47
CA LEU A 175 -22.23 -18.93 -8.35
C LEU A 175 -23.44 -18.81 -9.28
N ASP A 176 -24.51 -18.26 -8.75
CA ASP A 176 -25.67 -17.88 -9.56
C ASP A 176 -25.34 -16.62 -10.38
N ARG A 177 -26.11 -16.33 -11.45
CA ARG A 177 -25.83 -15.19 -12.36
C ARG A 177 -25.72 -13.83 -11.64
N SER A 178 -26.52 -13.59 -10.61
CA SER A 178 -26.48 -12.34 -9.85
C SER A 178 -25.28 -12.25 -8.91
N GLU A 179 -24.91 -13.37 -8.27
CA GLU A 179 -23.70 -13.49 -7.45
C GLU A 179 -22.44 -13.28 -8.29
N LEU A 180 -22.37 -13.91 -9.47
CA LEU A 180 -21.29 -13.71 -10.44
C LEU A 180 -21.21 -12.25 -10.89
N ALA A 181 -22.33 -11.61 -11.21
CA ALA A 181 -22.35 -10.20 -11.59
C ALA A 181 -21.87 -9.27 -10.46
N ALA A 182 -22.13 -9.63 -9.20
CA ALA A 182 -21.62 -8.91 -8.03
C ALA A 182 -20.10 -9.06 -7.86
N VAL A 183 -19.57 -10.27 -8.07
CA VAL A 183 -18.13 -10.53 -8.08
C VAL A 183 -17.45 -9.77 -9.22
N ILE A 184 -18.00 -9.79 -10.43
CA ILE A 184 -17.46 -9.05 -11.57
C ILE A 184 -17.45 -7.53 -11.29
N ALA A 185 -18.47 -6.98 -10.62
CA ALA A 185 -18.49 -5.57 -10.23
C ALA A 185 -17.40 -5.24 -9.19
N HIS A 186 -17.15 -6.16 -8.24
CA HIS A 186 -16.05 -6.07 -7.27
C HIS A 186 -14.69 -6.09 -7.96
N GLU A 187 -14.48 -7.03 -8.87
CA GLU A 187 -13.27 -7.16 -9.69
C GLU A 187 -13.03 -5.86 -10.52
N HIS A 188 -14.04 -5.36 -11.22
CA HIS A 188 -13.93 -4.09 -11.93
C HIS A 188 -13.55 -2.92 -11.03
N ALA A 189 -13.97 -2.90 -9.75
CA ALA A 189 -13.56 -1.88 -8.80
C ALA A 189 -12.04 -1.89 -8.55
N HIS A 190 -11.41 -3.07 -8.45
CA HIS A 190 -9.95 -3.18 -8.33
C HIS A 190 -9.23 -2.58 -9.53
N LEU A 191 -9.72 -2.81 -10.75
CA LEU A 191 -9.15 -2.25 -11.97
C LEU A 191 -9.29 -0.73 -12.04
N ARG A 192 -10.48 -0.20 -11.71
CA ARG A 192 -10.76 1.24 -11.77
C ARG A 192 -9.95 2.02 -10.74
N GLN A 193 -9.79 1.48 -9.53
CA GLN A 193 -9.08 2.16 -8.44
C GLN A 193 -7.59 1.78 -8.37
N ARG A 194 -7.09 0.91 -9.25
CA ARG A 194 -5.70 0.44 -9.30
C ARG A 194 -5.18 0.06 -7.91
N HIS A 195 -5.99 -0.72 -7.20
CA HIS A 195 -5.76 -1.14 -5.83
C HIS A 195 -4.40 -1.84 -5.63
N ASP A 196 -3.90 -2.46 -6.68
CA ASP A 196 -2.58 -3.04 -6.73
C ASP A 196 -1.45 -2.02 -6.54
N LEU A 197 -1.55 -0.82 -7.13
CA LEU A 197 -0.54 0.22 -6.98
C LEU A 197 -0.49 0.76 -5.55
N VAL A 198 -1.65 0.81 -4.89
CA VAL A 198 -1.78 1.26 -3.50
C VAL A 198 -1.08 0.29 -2.55
N LEU A 199 -1.07 -1.01 -2.86
CA LEU A 199 -0.43 -2.03 -2.03
C LEU A 199 1.08 -2.17 -2.30
N LEU A 200 1.59 -1.60 -3.39
CA LEU A 200 3.01 -1.70 -3.78
C LEU A 200 3.98 -1.26 -2.67
N PRO A 201 3.82 -0.09 -2.01
CA PRO A 201 4.76 0.34 -0.97
C PRO A 201 4.86 -0.67 0.18
N PHE A 202 3.73 -1.23 0.62
CA PHE A 202 3.69 -2.23 1.68
C PHE A 202 4.30 -3.56 1.24
N SER A 203 4.02 -4.02 0.01
CA SER A 203 4.63 -5.23 -0.53
C SER A 203 6.15 -5.09 -0.72
N SER A 204 6.61 -3.88 -1.01
CA SER A 204 8.03 -3.53 -1.15
C SER A 204 8.71 -3.55 0.21
N LEU A 205 8.07 -2.94 1.22
CA LEU A 205 8.54 -2.93 2.59
C LEU A 205 8.63 -4.34 3.16
N LYS A 206 7.64 -5.21 2.89
CA LYS A 206 7.64 -6.62 3.30
C LYS A 206 8.85 -7.37 2.73
N ARG A 207 9.23 -7.08 1.49
CA ARG A 207 10.40 -7.68 0.84
C ARG A 207 11.72 -7.11 1.32
N ALA A 208 11.79 -5.80 1.59
CA ALA A 208 12.98 -5.16 2.14
C ALA A 208 13.24 -5.61 3.60
N PHE A 209 12.19 -5.90 4.37
CA PHE A 209 12.26 -6.24 5.79
C PHE A 209 11.49 -7.53 6.13
N PRO A 210 11.89 -8.71 5.58
CA PRO A 210 11.11 -9.95 5.69
C PRO A 210 10.98 -10.48 7.12
N HIS A 211 11.94 -10.15 8.00
CA HIS A 211 11.94 -10.59 9.40
C HIS A 211 11.11 -9.69 10.32
N VAL A 212 10.60 -8.56 9.83
CA VAL A 212 9.84 -7.59 10.64
C VAL A 212 8.35 -7.93 10.58
N ARG A 213 7.89 -8.74 11.55
CA ARG A 213 6.49 -9.19 11.65
C ARG A 213 5.46 -8.05 11.53
N MET A 214 5.77 -6.85 12.02
CA MET A 214 4.87 -5.70 11.95
C MET A 214 4.55 -5.27 10.52
N VAL A 215 5.48 -5.44 9.57
CA VAL A 215 5.25 -5.08 8.17
C VAL A 215 4.20 -5.99 7.55
N GLU A 216 4.21 -7.28 7.86
CA GLU A 216 3.17 -8.22 7.44
C GLU A 216 1.80 -7.84 8.00
N VAL A 217 1.75 -7.46 9.27
CA VAL A 217 0.51 -7.02 9.92
C VAL A 217 -0.07 -5.78 9.24
N TYR A 218 0.78 -4.80 8.89
CA TYR A 218 0.33 -3.59 8.18
C TYR A 218 -0.08 -3.89 6.74
N TYR A 219 0.64 -4.78 6.05
CA TYR A 219 0.27 -5.25 4.72
C TYR A 219 -1.13 -5.86 4.71
N ARG A 220 -1.42 -6.80 5.64
CA ARG A 220 -2.75 -7.43 5.74
C ARG A 220 -3.84 -6.42 6.10
N ALA A 221 -3.57 -5.50 7.04
CA ALA A 221 -4.52 -4.46 7.40
C ALA A 221 -4.91 -3.56 6.21
N VAL A 222 -3.94 -3.16 5.38
CA VAL A 222 -4.19 -2.35 4.19
C VAL A 222 -4.88 -3.18 3.10
N ALA A 223 -4.48 -4.43 2.89
CA ALA A 223 -5.12 -5.33 1.94
C ALA A 223 -6.62 -5.51 2.27
N LEU A 224 -6.95 -5.78 3.54
CA LEU A 224 -8.35 -5.89 3.97
C LEU A 224 -9.15 -4.59 3.75
N LEU A 225 -8.55 -3.42 3.98
CA LEU A 225 -9.21 -2.14 3.72
C LEU A 225 -9.43 -1.91 2.21
N ILE A 226 -8.51 -2.35 1.37
CA ILE A 226 -8.64 -2.30 -0.09
C ILE A 226 -9.80 -3.19 -0.56
N GLU A 227 -9.92 -4.42 -0.03
CA GLU A 227 -11.07 -5.30 -0.29
C GLU A 227 -12.39 -4.63 0.11
N MET A 228 -12.43 -3.98 1.28
CA MET A 228 -13.60 -3.22 1.72
C MET A 228 -13.92 -2.02 0.82
N CYS A 229 -12.92 -1.39 0.19
CA CYS A 229 -13.13 -0.32 -0.79
C CYS A 229 -13.76 -0.87 -2.08
N ALA A 230 -13.30 -2.03 -2.55
CA ALA A 230 -13.88 -2.69 -3.71
C ALA A 230 -15.32 -3.15 -3.44
N ASP A 231 -15.60 -3.71 -2.25
CA ASP A 231 -16.96 -4.03 -1.79
C ASP A 231 -17.88 -2.78 -1.78
N ASP A 232 -17.36 -1.65 -1.31
CA ASP A 232 -18.10 -0.37 -1.28
C ASP A 232 -18.41 0.18 -2.67
N GLN A 233 -17.55 -0.08 -3.65
CA GLN A 233 -17.81 0.30 -5.03
C GLN A 233 -18.79 -0.67 -5.69
N ALA A 234 -18.62 -1.98 -5.49
CA ALA A 234 -19.50 -3.01 -6.03
C ALA A 234 -20.95 -2.83 -5.57
N ARG A 235 -21.16 -2.44 -4.29
CA ARG A 235 -22.51 -2.21 -3.76
C ARG A 235 -23.29 -1.09 -4.44
N ARG A 236 -22.61 -0.19 -5.16
CA ARG A 236 -23.26 0.90 -5.90
C ARG A 236 -23.94 0.39 -7.16
N GLU A 237 -23.51 -0.76 -7.66
CA GLU A 237 -23.94 -1.34 -8.93
C GLU A 237 -24.72 -2.64 -8.73
N ARG A 238 -24.44 -3.38 -7.64
CA ARG A 238 -24.99 -4.72 -7.35
C ARG A 238 -25.41 -4.86 -5.88
N SER A 239 -26.19 -5.89 -5.57
CA SER A 239 -26.68 -6.09 -4.20
C SER A 239 -25.54 -6.48 -3.24
N PRO A 240 -25.41 -5.84 -2.06
CA PRO A 240 -24.46 -6.26 -1.04
C PRO A 240 -24.65 -7.72 -0.61
N LYS A 241 -25.91 -8.21 -0.63
CA LYS A 241 -26.26 -9.58 -0.25
C LYS A 241 -25.74 -10.60 -1.27
N GLU A 242 -25.81 -10.29 -2.57
CA GLU A 242 -25.30 -11.16 -3.64
C GLU A 242 -23.78 -11.32 -3.52
N LEU A 243 -23.06 -10.21 -3.25
CA LEU A 243 -21.62 -10.27 -3.01
C LEU A 243 -21.28 -11.06 -1.75
N ALA A 244 -22.03 -10.87 -0.66
CA ALA A 244 -21.83 -11.62 0.58
C ALA A 244 -22.05 -13.13 0.39
N MET A 245 -23.09 -13.52 -0.35
CA MET A 245 -23.35 -14.92 -0.68
C MET A 245 -22.24 -15.50 -1.56
N ALA A 246 -21.77 -14.75 -2.56
CA ALA A 246 -20.66 -15.18 -3.41
C ALA A 246 -19.37 -15.43 -2.58
N LEU A 247 -19.04 -14.54 -1.64
CA LEU A 247 -17.90 -14.72 -0.74
C LEU A 247 -18.03 -15.96 0.14
N LEU A 248 -19.23 -16.24 0.66
CA LEU A 248 -19.50 -17.43 1.47
C LEU A 248 -19.39 -18.71 0.63
N ARG A 249 -19.90 -18.71 -0.61
CA ARG A 249 -19.81 -19.86 -1.52
C ARG A 249 -18.37 -20.12 -1.95
N PHE A 250 -17.59 -19.09 -2.30
CA PHE A 250 -16.16 -19.23 -2.57
C PHE A 250 -15.39 -19.77 -1.35
N GLY A 251 -15.73 -19.33 -0.14
CA GLY A 251 -15.15 -19.88 1.09
C GLY A 251 -15.52 -21.35 1.33
N ALA A 252 -16.76 -21.74 1.04
CA ALA A 252 -17.27 -23.09 1.23
C ALA A 252 -16.77 -24.11 0.19
N SER A 253 -16.47 -23.67 -1.03
CA SER A 253 -16.03 -24.54 -2.13
C SER A 253 -14.57 -25.04 -2.01
N GLY A 254 -13.81 -24.57 -1.02
CA GLY A 254 -12.51 -25.15 -0.68
C GLY A 254 -11.36 -24.84 -1.63
N THR A 255 -10.19 -24.69 -1.03
CA THR A 255 -8.90 -24.25 -1.59
C THR A 255 -8.19 -25.30 -2.44
N SER A 256 -8.63 -25.56 -3.66
CA SER A 256 -7.76 -26.23 -4.64
C SER A 256 -6.98 -25.20 -5.44
N GLN A 257 -5.82 -24.76 -4.93
CA GLN A 257 -4.83 -23.92 -5.60
C GLN A 257 -5.41 -22.92 -6.62
N ALA A 258 -6.02 -21.84 -6.14
CA ALA A 258 -6.35 -20.75 -7.04
C ALA A 258 -5.03 -20.08 -7.52
N PRO A 259 -4.98 -19.59 -8.77
CA PRO A 259 -3.79 -18.90 -9.32
C PRO A 259 -3.34 -17.75 -8.42
N ALA A 260 -2.03 -17.46 -8.36
CA ALA A 260 -1.52 -16.33 -7.60
C ALA A 260 -2.16 -15.01 -8.09
N GLY A 261 -2.97 -14.37 -7.23
CA GLY A 261 -3.75 -13.17 -7.56
C GLY A 261 -5.24 -13.43 -7.82
N ALA A 262 -5.69 -14.67 -7.76
CA ALA A 262 -7.11 -15.03 -7.64
C ALA A 262 -7.71 -14.50 -6.33
N LEU A 263 -9.01 -14.23 -6.28
CA LEU A 263 -9.79 -14.26 -5.04
C LEU A 263 -9.83 -15.71 -4.52
N ALA A 264 -8.66 -16.22 -4.16
CA ALA A 264 -8.44 -17.51 -3.55
C ALA A 264 -8.82 -17.38 -2.09
N ALA A 265 -9.52 -18.37 -1.55
CA ALA A 265 -9.71 -18.56 -0.11
C ALA A 265 -8.38 -18.87 0.64
N THR A 266 -7.28 -18.17 0.31
CA THR A 266 -6.13 -17.99 1.20
C THR A 266 -6.35 -16.85 2.20
N ALA A 267 -7.49 -16.15 2.13
CA ALA A 267 -7.89 -15.19 3.14
C ALA A 267 -8.10 -15.93 4.45
N ASP A 268 -7.39 -15.51 5.51
CA ASP A 268 -7.69 -15.95 6.87
C ASP A 268 -9.21 -15.84 7.06
N GLU A 269 -9.93 -16.94 7.35
CA GLU A 269 -11.39 -16.97 7.62
C GLU A 269 -11.95 -15.72 8.36
N PRO A 270 -11.27 -15.13 9.36
CA PRO A 270 -11.70 -13.88 9.99
C PRO A 270 -11.86 -12.67 9.04
N GLU A 271 -11.09 -12.56 7.97
CA GLU A 271 -11.18 -11.44 7.01
C GLU A 271 -12.45 -11.53 6.15
N VAL A 272 -12.76 -12.72 5.63
CA VAL A 272 -13.98 -12.98 4.85
C VAL A 272 -15.22 -12.73 5.71
N LEU A 273 -15.24 -13.24 6.94
CA LEU A 273 -16.34 -12.99 7.89
C LEU A 273 -16.50 -11.49 8.21
N THR A 274 -15.39 -10.75 8.31
CA THR A 274 -15.44 -9.29 8.52
C THR A 274 -16.07 -8.57 7.32
N ARG A 275 -15.79 -8.99 6.09
CA ARG A 275 -16.40 -8.41 4.88
C ARG A 275 -17.88 -8.77 4.76
N VAL A 276 -18.22 -10.04 4.93
CA VAL A 276 -19.60 -10.55 4.89
C VAL A 276 -20.46 -9.83 5.93
N SER A 277 -20.00 -9.74 7.18
CA SER A 277 -20.74 -9.02 8.22
C SER A 277 -20.97 -7.54 7.88
N ARG A 278 -19.99 -6.86 7.27
CA ARG A 278 -20.11 -5.45 6.85
C ARG A 278 -21.05 -5.26 5.65
N LEU A 279 -21.18 -6.26 4.78
CA LEU A 279 -22.11 -6.25 3.66
C LEU A 279 -23.56 -6.48 4.13
N LEU A 280 -23.76 -7.43 5.04
CA LEU A 280 -25.09 -7.79 5.57
C LEU A 280 -25.61 -6.80 6.63
N TYR A 281 -24.71 -6.22 7.42
CA TYR A 281 -25.02 -5.26 8.47
C TYR A 281 -24.28 -3.94 8.21
N PRO A 282 -24.89 -3.01 7.43
CA PRO A 282 -24.23 -1.78 7.03
C PRO A 282 -23.79 -0.94 8.24
N VAL A 283 -22.49 -0.67 8.32
CA VAL A 283 -21.94 0.19 9.37
C VAL A 283 -22.12 1.65 8.97
N GLN A 284 -22.44 2.52 9.93
CA GLN A 284 -22.54 3.96 9.69
C GLN A 284 -21.22 4.50 9.15
N GLN A 285 -21.25 5.10 7.96
CA GLN A 285 -20.07 5.67 7.32
C GLN A 285 -19.51 6.86 8.11
N LEU A 286 -18.27 7.25 7.82
CA LEU A 286 -17.71 8.50 8.32
C LEU A 286 -18.53 9.68 7.80
N THR A 287 -18.82 10.64 8.68
CA THR A 287 -19.43 11.90 8.27
C THR A 287 -18.43 12.74 7.48
N ARG A 288 -18.93 13.65 6.62
CA ARG A 288 -18.05 14.58 5.87
C ARG A 288 -17.08 15.33 6.78
N ARG A 289 -17.54 15.76 7.97
CA ARG A 289 -16.72 16.46 8.97
C ARG A 289 -15.58 15.59 9.50
N GLN A 290 -15.85 14.32 9.79
CA GLN A 290 -14.82 13.37 10.22
C GLN A 290 -13.81 13.10 9.11
N THR A 291 -14.29 12.87 7.88
CA THR A 291 -13.42 12.70 6.72
C THR A 291 -12.53 13.91 6.50
N THR A 292 -13.07 15.13 6.50
CA THR A 292 -12.29 16.35 6.32
C THR A 292 -11.29 16.54 7.46
N ALA A 293 -11.67 16.27 8.72
CA ALA A 293 -10.76 16.39 9.85
C ALA A 293 -9.55 15.44 9.73
N VAL A 294 -9.79 14.19 9.37
CA VAL A 294 -8.72 13.19 9.19
C VAL A 294 -7.80 13.57 8.02
N LEU A 295 -8.38 13.97 6.87
CA LEU A 295 -7.59 14.38 5.71
C LEU A 295 -6.81 15.66 5.96
N SER A 296 -7.39 16.65 6.63
CA SER A 296 -6.66 17.87 7.02
C SER A 296 -5.51 17.56 7.98
N ALA A 297 -5.71 16.68 8.97
CA ALA A 297 -4.63 16.26 9.86
C ALA A 297 -3.49 15.57 9.10
N ALA A 298 -3.82 14.72 8.11
CA ALA A 298 -2.85 14.07 7.24
C ALA A 298 -2.05 15.09 6.40
N VAL A 299 -2.73 16.08 5.80
CA VAL A 299 -2.07 17.15 5.04
C VAL A 299 -1.17 17.99 5.95
N THR A 300 -1.65 18.39 7.13
CA THR A 300 -0.86 19.16 8.11
C THR A 300 0.41 18.42 8.52
N LEU A 301 0.34 17.10 8.73
CA LEU A 301 1.51 16.28 9.04
C LEU A 301 2.56 16.34 7.92
N LEU A 302 2.15 16.17 6.66
CA LEU A 302 3.06 16.23 5.52
C LEU A 302 3.65 17.65 5.32
N CYS A 303 2.84 18.69 5.50
CA CYS A 303 3.31 20.08 5.47
C CYS A 303 4.32 20.37 6.59
N ALA A 304 4.09 19.85 7.81
CA ALA A 304 5.03 20.02 8.92
C ALA A 304 6.38 19.34 8.64
N ILE A 305 6.36 18.12 8.10
CA ILE A 305 7.59 17.39 7.74
C ILE A 305 8.35 18.15 6.65
N THR A 306 7.69 18.56 5.57
CA THR A 306 8.32 19.30 4.48
C THR A 306 8.89 20.64 4.93
N ALA A 307 8.19 21.37 5.81
CA ALA A 307 8.71 22.59 6.41
C ALA A 307 10.00 22.33 7.21
N LEU A 308 10.02 21.30 8.07
CA LEU A 308 11.20 20.93 8.88
C LEU A 308 12.44 20.57 8.05
N TRP A 309 12.26 20.09 6.82
CA TRP A 309 13.37 19.80 5.91
C TRP A 309 14.03 21.08 5.35
N SER A 310 13.24 22.15 5.19
CA SER A 310 13.69 23.42 4.65
C SER A 310 14.18 24.42 5.69
N MET A 311 13.77 24.26 6.96
CA MET A 311 14.10 25.20 8.01
C MET A 311 15.58 25.11 8.42
N PRO A 312 16.33 26.22 8.33
CA PRO A 312 17.65 26.33 8.95
C PRO A 312 17.45 26.52 10.47
N LEU A 313 17.56 25.44 11.24
CA LEU A 313 17.49 25.46 12.71
C LEU A 313 18.71 24.81 13.38
#